data_AF-A0A317NK37-F1
#
_entry.id   AF-A0A317NK37-F1
#
_cell.length_a   1.000
_cell.length_b   1.000
_cell.length_c   1.000
_cell.angle_alpha   90.00
_cell.angle_beta   90.00
_cell.angle_gamma   90.00
#
_symmetry.space_group_name_H-M   'P 1'
#
loop_
_entity.id
_entity.type
_entity.pdbx_description
1 polymer ?
#
loop_
_entity_poly.entity_id
_entity_poly.type
_entity_poly.pdbx_seq_one_letter_code
_entity_poly.pdbx_strand_id
1 'polypeptide(L)'
;MSQTHEGASDLRLVPALVAIVVGLGVWLLPQPAEVSDQGWLMLAMFIGTIAAIIGKAMPIGALSIVAIAMVAASGVTSDQPGTAIRDALGSFTSPLIWLIAVAIVISRSLIKTGLGSRIGYYFISVFGKRTLGIGYALALSELTIAPVTPSNTARGGGIMHPIMSRSPIASVQPPRTGIPARSASTWHWSTTTATPLPRRCS
;
A
#
# COMPACT_ATOMS: atom_id res chain seq x y z
N MET A 1 19.54 16.38 -33.82
CA MET A 1 18.51 15.37 -33.49
C MET A 1 19.18 14.23 -32.74
N SER A 2 19.16 14.25 -31.42
CA SER A 2 19.49 13.09 -30.57
C SER A 2 18.53 13.09 -29.40
N GLN A 3 17.30 12.64 -29.68
CA GLN A 3 16.31 12.29 -28.69
C GLN A 3 16.77 10.96 -28.07
N THR A 4 17.40 11.00 -26.89
CA THR A 4 17.57 9.80 -26.07
C THR A 4 16.22 9.50 -25.43
N HIS A 5 15.47 8.61 -26.08
CA HIS A 5 14.34 7.92 -25.49
C HIS A 5 14.86 6.98 -24.40
N GLU A 6 14.96 7.43 -23.15
CA GLU A 6 14.97 6.54 -21.98
C GLU A 6 13.68 6.72 -21.20
N GLY A 7 12.63 6.07 -21.72
CA GLY A 7 11.46 5.74 -20.93
C GLY A 7 11.72 4.46 -20.13
N ALA A 8 11.12 4.41 -18.94
CA ALA A 8 10.88 3.22 -18.12
C ALA A 8 12.07 2.60 -17.36
N SER A 9 12.29 3.01 -16.10
CA SER A 9 12.55 2.03 -15.04
C SER A 9 12.32 2.59 -13.63
N ASP A 10 11.08 2.46 -13.14
CA ASP A 10 10.78 2.38 -11.70
C ASP A 10 11.29 1.04 -11.09
N LEU A 11 12.11 0.29 -11.83
CA LEU A 11 12.67 -1.00 -11.46
C LEU A 11 14.00 -0.80 -10.75
N ARG A 12 14.03 -1.08 -9.45
CA ARG A 12 15.26 -1.12 -8.67
C ARG A 12 15.90 -2.48 -8.86
N LEU A 13 16.78 -2.57 -9.85
CA LEU A 13 17.48 -3.80 -10.26
C LEU A 13 18.19 -4.50 -9.10
N VAL A 14 18.86 -3.75 -8.23
CA VAL A 14 19.59 -4.32 -7.07
C VAL A 14 18.63 -5.03 -6.10
N PRO A 15 17.58 -4.38 -5.56
CA PRO A 15 16.54 -5.06 -4.78
C PRO A 15 15.85 -6.23 -5.50
N ALA A 16 15.61 -6.11 -6.81
CA ALA A 16 15.00 -7.18 -7.60
C ALA A 16 15.90 -8.42 -7.66
N LEU A 17 17.20 -8.24 -7.94
CA LEU A 17 18.17 -9.32 -7.93
C LEU A 17 18.31 -9.96 -6.55
N VAL A 18 18.34 -9.16 -5.48
CA VAL A 18 18.39 -9.67 -4.11
C VAL A 18 17.16 -10.54 -3.82
N ALA A 19 15.97 -10.12 -4.21
CA ALA A 19 14.75 -10.90 -4.01
C ALA A 19 14.75 -12.22 -4.79
N ILE A 20 15.26 -12.22 -6.02
CA ILE A 20 15.43 -13.44 -6.83
C ILE A 20 16.43 -14.39 -6.18
N VAL A 21 17.58 -13.86 -5.73
CA VAL A 21 18.62 -14.66 -5.05
C VAL A 21 18.08 -15.25 -3.75
N VAL A 22 17.29 -14.51 -2.97
CA VAL A 22 16.66 -15.02 -1.75
C VAL A 22 15.67 -16.13 -2.07
N GLY A 23 14.80 -15.96 -3.06
CA GLY A 23 13.84 -17.00 -3.47
C GLY A 23 14.53 -18.27 -3.98
N LEU A 24 15.53 -18.12 -4.86
CA LEU A 24 16.33 -19.25 -5.34
C LEU A 24 17.12 -19.91 -4.21
N GLY A 25 17.67 -19.13 -3.29
CA GLY A 25 18.39 -19.63 -2.12
C GLY A 25 17.52 -20.54 -1.26
N VAL A 26 16.25 -20.17 -1.03
CA VAL A 26 15.28 -21.03 -0.33
C VAL A 26 15.00 -22.31 -1.11
N TRP A 27 14.82 -22.21 -2.43
CA TRP A 27 14.54 -23.37 -3.27
C TRP A 27 15.69 -24.37 -3.32
N LEU A 28 16.94 -23.89 -3.34
CA LEU A 28 18.18 -24.70 -3.38
C LEU A 28 18.54 -25.34 -2.03
N LEU A 29 17.90 -24.94 -0.93
CA LEU A 29 18.10 -25.59 0.36
C LEU A 29 17.47 -27.00 0.37
N PRO A 30 18.06 -27.96 1.12
CA PRO A 30 17.54 -29.32 1.19
C PRO A 30 16.12 -29.31 1.75
N GLN A 31 15.19 -29.82 0.96
CA GLN A 31 13.78 -29.93 1.32
C GLN A 31 13.58 -30.94 2.45
N PRO A 32 12.79 -30.60 3.49
CA PRO A 32 12.40 -31.55 4.52
C PRO A 32 11.45 -32.62 3.95
N ALA A 33 11.58 -33.87 4.39
CA ALA A 33 10.86 -35.02 3.83
C ALA A 33 9.33 -34.94 4.00
N GLU A 34 8.85 -34.10 4.93
CA GLU A 34 7.43 -33.93 5.22
C GLU A 34 6.71 -32.96 4.27
N VAL A 35 7.44 -32.24 3.40
CA VAL A 35 6.88 -31.22 2.51
C VAL A 35 6.90 -31.71 1.07
N SER A 36 5.85 -31.43 0.28
CA SER A 36 5.79 -31.75 -1.14
C SER A 36 6.65 -30.78 -1.98
N ASP A 37 7.16 -31.26 -3.12
CA ASP A 37 8.02 -30.46 -4.02
C ASP A 37 7.33 -29.16 -4.48
N GLN A 38 6.04 -29.26 -4.81
CA GLN A 38 5.21 -28.10 -5.16
C GLN A 38 5.04 -27.12 -3.99
N GLY A 39 4.88 -27.63 -2.76
CA GLY A 39 4.78 -26.81 -1.55
C GLY A 39 6.07 -26.06 -1.25
N TRP A 40 7.23 -26.70 -1.45
CA TRP A 40 8.54 -26.08 -1.29
C TRP A 40 8.77 -24.94 -2.28
N LEU A 41 8.38 -25.14 -3.54
CA LEU A 41 8.46 -24.10 -4.57
C LEU A 41 7.53 -22.92 -4.29
N MET A 42 6.29 -23.16 -3.86
CA MET A 42 5.37 -22.08 -3.46
C MET A 42 5.93 -21.26 -2.29
N LEU A 43 6.53 -21.92 -1.30
CA LEU A 43 7.19 -21.24 -0.18
C LEU A 43 8.34 -20.35 -0.66
N ALA A 44 9.21 -20.88 -1.53
CA ALA A 44 10.34 -20.13 -2.09
C ALA A 44 9.86 -18.89 -2.87
N MET A 45 8.82 -19.03 -3.70
CA MET A 45 8.23 -17.92 -4.44
C MET A 45 7.57 -16.88 -3.51
N PHE A 46 6.93 -17.32 -2.43
CA PHE A 46 6.32 -16.43 -1.45
C PHE A 46 7.37 -15.59 -0.72
N ILE A 47 8.44 -16.22 -0.22
CA ILE A 47 9.54 -15.53 0.45
C ILE A 47 10.25 -14.56 -0.52
N GLY A 48 10.51 -15.00 -1.76
CA GLY A 48 11.07 -14.14 -2.80
C GLY A 48 10.18 -12.92 -3.09
N THR A 49 8.86 -13.11 -3.15
CA THR A 49 7.90 -12.01 -3.35
C THR A 49 7.91 -11.02 -2.18
N ILE A 50 7.95 -11.50 -0.93
CA ILE A 50 8.07 -10.63 0.26
C ILE A 50 9.37 -9.81 0.21
N ALA A 51 10.49 -10.46 -0.11
CA ALA A 51 11.78 -9.77 -0.25
C ALA A 51 11.72 -8.67 -1.32
N ALA A 52 11.05 -8.92 -2.45
CA ALA A 52 10.87 -7.94 -3.51
C ALA A 52 10.00 -6.74 -3.07
N ILE A 53 8.94 -6.98 -2.28
CA ILE A 53 8.08 -5.93 -1.72
C ILE A 53 8.87 -5.05 -0.75
N ILE A 54 9.60 -5.66 0.20
CA ILE A 54 10.41 -4.92 1.19
C ILE A 54 11.52 -4.13 0.50
N GLY A 55 12.17 -4.75 -0.49
CA GLY A 55 13.19 -4.10 -1.31
C GLY A 55 12.68 -2.96 -2.18
N LYS A 56 11.35 -2.80 -2.30
CA LYS A 56 10.68 -1.87 -3.23
C LYS A 56 11.25 -2.04 -4.64
N ALA A 57 11.38 -3.29 -5.09
CA ALA A 57 11.95 -3.63 -6.39
C ALA A 57 11.17 -2.98 -7.54
N MET A 58 9.84 -2.96 -7.41
CA MET A 58 8.90 -2.37 -8.37
C MET A 58 7.63 -1.89 -7.66
N PRO A 59 6.78 -1.10 -8.35
CA PRO A 59 5.41 -0.88 -7.90
C PRO A 59 4.70 -2.21 -7.61
N ILE A 60 3.94 -2.25 -6.52
CA ILE A 60 3.26 -3.47 -6.02
C ILE A 60 2.39 -4.12 -7.11
N GLY A 61 1.74 -3.31 -7.95
CA GLY A 61 0.95 -3.78 -9.09
C GLY A 61 1.80 -4.53 -10.13
N ALA A 62 2.93 -3.96 -10.55
CA ALA A 62 3.84 -4.60 -11.50
C ALA A 62 4.42 -5.90 -10.92
N LEU A 63 4.79 -5.89 -9.63
CA LEU A 63 5.26 -7.09 -8.94
C LEU A 63 4.20 -8.20 -8.92
N SER A 64 2.93 -7.84 -8.71
CA SER A 64 1.84 -8.82 -8.69
C SER A 64 1.64 -9.49 -10.05
N ILE A 65 1.74 -8.74 -11.16
CA ILE A 65 1.62 -9.30 -12.52
C ILE A 65 2.75 -10.28 -12.80
N VAL A 66 4.00 -9.91 -12.45
CA VAL A 66 5.16 -10.79 -12.61
C VAL A 66 5.03 -12.06 -11.77
N ALA A 67 4.58 -11.94 -10.52
CA ALA A 67 4.37 -13.08 -9.63
C ALA A 67 3.30 -14.04 -10.17
N ILE A 68 2.18 -13.52 -10.68
CA ILE A 68 1.13 -14.34 -11.30
C ILE A 68 1.66 -15.05 -12.55
N ALA A 69 2.42 -14.35 -13.39
CA ALA A 69 3.06 -14.95 -14.56
C ALA A 69 4.03 -16.07 -14.15
N MET A 70 4.80 -15.88 -13.08
CA MET A 70 5.72 -16.89 -12.55
C MET A 70 4.98 -18.10 -11.99
N VAL A 71 3.86 -17.92 -11.28
CA VAL A 71 3.00 -19.01 -10.78
C VAL A 71 2.38 -19.79 -11.93
N ALA A 72 1.87 -19.10 -12.95
CA ALA A 72 1.29 -19.74 -14.14
C ALA A 72 2.35 -20.47 -14.98
N ALA A 73 3.55 -19.91 -15.11
CA ALA A 73 4.66 -20.50 -15.86
C ALA A 73 5.34 -21.67 -15.14
N SER A 74 5.39 -21.64 -13.81
CA SER A 74 5.97 -22.73 -13.00
C SER A 74 5.07 -23.95 -12.87
N GLY A 75 3.77 -23.85 -13.23
CA GLY A 75 2.84 -24.97 -13.14
C GLY A 75 2.63 -25.49 -11.72
N VAL A 76 3.02 -24.71 -10.69
CA VAL A 76 3.05 -25.16 -9.29
C VAL A 76 1.67 -25.56 -8.75
N THR A 77 0.59 -25.11 -9.41
CA THR A 77 -0.79 -25.40 -9.04
C THR A 77 -1.40 -26.55 -9.86
N SER A 78 -0.89 -26.84 -11.07
CA SER A 78 -1.39 -27.93 -11.94
C SER A 78 -0.47 -28.15 -13.14
N ASP A 79 -0.33 -29.40 -13.57
CA ASP A 79 0.51 -29.80 -14.71
C ASP A 79 -0.07 -29.39 -16.08
N GLN A 80 -1.37 -29.07 -16.14
CA GLN A 80 -2.01 -28.58 -17.35
C GLN A 80 -1.92 -27.05 -17.43
N PRO A 81 -1.35 -26.47 -18.50
CA PRO A 81 -1.15 -25.02 -18.61
C PRO A 81 -2.48 -24.25 -18.59
N GLY A 82 -3.56 -24.85 -19.11
CA GLY A 82 -4.89 -24.25 -19.09
C GLY A 82 -5.51 -24.16 -17.69
N THR A 83 -5.25 -25.12 -16.80
CA THR A 83 -5.76 -25.09 -15.42
C THR A 83 -4.88 -24.23 -14.53
N ALA A 84 -3.55 -24.28 -14.69
CA ALA A 84 -2.63 -23.41 -13.95
C ALA A 84 -2.93 -21.91 -14.13
N ILE A 85 -3.23 -21.47 -15.35
CA ILE A 85 -3.64 -20.08 -15.62
C ILE A 85 -4.98 -19.76 -14.97
N ARG A 86 -5.95 -20.69 -15.03
CA ARG A 86 -7.26 -20.51 -14.40
C ARG A 86 -7.15 -20.39 -12.88
N ASP A 87 -6.29 -21.19 -12.26
CA ASP A 87 -6.08 -21.15 -10.82
C ASP A 87 -5.35 -19.87 -10.40
N ALA A 88 -4.33 -19.45 -11.16
CA ALA A 88 -3.63 -18.19 -10.93
C ALA A 88 -4.56 -16.97 -11.06
N LEU A 89 -5.47 -16.99 -12.04
CA LEU A 89 -6.44 -15.92 -12.26
C LEU A 89 -7.70 -16.04 -11.38
N GLY A 90 -7.98 -17.22 -10.84
CA GLY A 90 -9.17 -17.50 -10.04
C GLY A 90 -9.28 -16.61 -8.80
N SER A 91 -8.14 -16.19 -8.26
CA SER A 91 -8.06 -15.24 -7.15
C SER A 91 -8.75 -13.90 -7.47
N PHE A 92 -8.70 -13.40 -8.71
CA PHE A 92 -9.36 -12.13 -9.10
C PHE A 92 -10.88 -12.19 -9.11
N THR A 93 -11.46 -13.39 -9.18
CA THR A 93 -12.91 -13.61 -9.15
C THR A 93 -13.43 -13.77 -7.70
N SER A 94 -12.54 -13.73 -6.71
CA SER A 94 -12.93 -13.86 -5.30
C SER A 94 -13.84 -12.70 -4.87
N PRO A 95 -15.04 -12.98 -4.32
CA PRO A 95 -15.94 -11.95 -3.81
C PRO A 95 -15.28 -11.02 -2.80
N LEU A 96 -14.33 -11.53 -1.99
CA LEU A 96 -13.61 -10.73 -1.00
C LEU A 96 -12.76 -9.61 -1.64
N ILE A 97 -12.08 -9.88 -2.76
CA ILE A 97 -11.28 -8.85 -3.46
C ILE A 97 -12.19 -7.77 -4.03
N TRP A 98 -13.33 -8.17 -4.62
CA TRP A 98 -14.34 -7.25 -5.13
C TRP A 98 -15.00 -6.41 -4.03
N LEU A 99 -15.25 -6.98 -2.85
CA LEU A 99 -15.74 -6.22 -1.68
C LEU A 99 -14.77 -5.11 -1.27
N ILE A 100 -13.46 -5.39 -1.31
CA ILE A 100 -12.43 -4.38 -1.03
C ILE A 100 -12.42 -3.31 -2.14
N ALA A 101 -12.52 -3.69 -3.41
CA ALA A 101 -12.55 -2.76 -4.54
C ALA A 101 -13.75 -1.79 -4.45
N VAL A 102 -14.96 -2.31 -4.25
CA VAL A 102 -16.18 -1.51 -4.08
C VAL A 102 -16.09 -0.59 -2.86
N ALA A 103 -15.55 -1.07 -1.74
CA ALA A 103 -15.33 -0.26 -0.54
C ALA A 103 -14.36 0.91 -0.79
N ILE A 104 -13.30 0.72 -1.57
CA ILE A 104 -12.36 1.80 -1.94
C ILE A 104 -13.05 2.84 -2.82
N VAL A 105 -13.88 2.41 -3.78
CA VAL A 105 -14.65 3.33 -4.65
C VAL A 105 -15.64 4.16 -3.84
N ILE A 106 -16.38 3.54 -2.91
CA ILE A 106 -17.28 4.25 -1.99
C ILE A 106 -16.49 5.25 -1.13
N SER A 107 -15.37 4.82 -0.53
CA SER A 107 -14.51 5.68 0.29
C SER A 107 -14.02 6.90 -0.48
N ARG A 108 -13.52 6.72 -1.71
CA ARG A 108 -13.13 7.84 -2.60
C ARG A 108 -14.29 8.77 -2.92
N SER A 109 -15.50 8.22 -3.10
CA SER A 109 -16.72 8.99 -3.35
C SER A 109 -17.15 9.82 -2.14
N LEU A 110 -17.05 9.27 -0.93
CA LEU A 110 -17.32 9.97 0.32
C LEU A 110 -16.31 11.09 0.62
N ILE A 111 -15.04 10.87 0.28
CA ILE A 111 -14.00 11.90 0.38
C ILE A 111 -14.28 13.03 -0.62
N LYS A 112 -14.61 12.68 -1.88
CA LYS A 112 -14.87 13.66 -2.94
C LYS A 112 -16.11 14.53 -2.66
N THR A 113 -17.16 13.94 -2.07
CA THR A 113 -18.38 14.66 -1.66
C THR A 113 -18.22 15.42 -0.33
N GLY A 114 -17.16 15.15 0.43
CA GLY A 114 -16.90 15.78 1.72
C GLY A 114 -17.78 15.32 2.87
N LEU A 115 -18.66 14.33 2.65
CA LEU A 115 -19.58 13.82 3.67
C LEU A 115 -18.81 13.26 4.88
N GLY A 116 -17.73 12.51 4.64
CA GLY A 116 -16.89 11.96 5.72
C GLY A 116 -16.22 13.05 6.57
N SER A 117 -15.82 14.17 5.96
CA SER A 117 -15.26 15.30 6.72
C SER A 117 -16.32 16.02 7.55
N ARG A 118 -17.56 16.15 7.05
CA ARG A 118 -18.67 16.75 7.81
C ARG A 118 -19.01 15.94 9.05
N ILE A 119 -19.12 14.62 8.90
CA ILE A 119 -19.39 13.69 10.02
C ILE A 119 -18.22 13.70 11.01
N GLY A 120 -16.97 13.65 10.53
CA GLY A 120 -15.78 13.71 11.37
C GLY A 120 -15.70 15.00 12.21
N TYR A 121 -15.95 16.16 11.60
CA TYR A 121 -15.98 17.43 12.34
C TYR A 121 -17.13 17.51 13.35
N TYR A 122 -18.27 16.86 13.08
CA TYR A 122 -19.37 16.78 14.05
C TYR A 122 -18.97 16.03 15.32
N PHE A 123 -18.27 14.89 15.20
CA PHE A 123 -17.80 14.17 16.39
C PHE A 123 -16.65 14.90 17.10
N ILE A 124 -15.74 15.54 16.36
CA ILE A 124 -14.65 16.33 16.93
C ILE A 124 -15.18 17.58 17.66
N SER A 125 -16.21 18.25 17.15
CA SER A 125 -16.77 19.43 17.82
C SER A 125 -17.40 19.07 19.18
N VAL A 126 -17.95 17.86 19.31
CA VAL A 126 -18.56 17.38 20.57
C VAL A 126 -17.52 16.94 21.60
N PHE A 127 -16.45 16.22 21.18
CA PHE A 127 -15.51 15.57 22.11
C PHE A 127 -14.05 16.05 22.03
N GLY A 128 -13.70 16.93 21.10
CA GLY A 128 -12.33 17.26 20.71
C GLY A 128 -11.55 18.24 21.59
N LYS A 129 -12.05 18.58 22.78
CA LYS A 129 -11.41 19.55 23.69
C LYS A 129 -10.08 19.06 24.28
N ARG A 130 -9.82 17.74 24.24
CA ARG A 130 -8.59 17.10 24.74
C ARG A 130 -8.12 16.02 23.76
N THR A 131 -6.81 15.75 23.72
CA THR A 131 -6.18 14.76 22.82
C THR A 131 -6.80 13.36 22.95
N LEU A 132 -7.12 12.94 24.19
CA LEU A 132 -7.84 11.69 24.48
C LEU A 132 -9.26 11.68 23.88
N GLY A 133 -9.96 12.81 23.94
CA GLY A 133 -11.31 12.95 23.39
C GLY A 133 -11.34 12.88 21.86
N ILE A 134 -10.29 13.37 21.17
CA ILE A 134 -10.14 13.22 19.72
C ILE A 134 -9.95 11.74 19.33
N GLY A 135 -9.20 10.97 20.14
CA GLY A 135 -9.05 9.52 19.93
C GLY A 135 -10.37 8.76 20.06
N TYR A 136 -11.17 9.07 21.09
CA TYR A 136 -12.50 8.47 21.26
C TYR A 136 -13.50 8.89 20.19
N ALA A 137 -13.49 10.16 19.79
CA ALA A 137 -14.33 10.67 18.69
C ALA A 137 -14.04 9.93 17.38
N LEU A 138 -12.76 9.67 17.11
CA LEU A 138 -12.34 8.93 15.93
C LEU A 138 -12.77 7.46 15.98
N ALA A 139 -12.61 6.80 17.13
CA ALA A 139 -13.05 5.42 17.33
C ALA A 139 -14.58 5.26 17.16
N LEU A 140 -15.37 6.20 17.70
CA LEU A 140 -16.83 6.23 17.53
C LEU A 140 -17.25 6.52 16.08
N SER A 141 -16.51 7.39 15.40
CA SER A 141 -16.72 7.64 13.97
C SER A 141 -16.37 6.40 13.12
N GLU A 142 -15.32 5.65 13.44
CA GLU A 142 -15.03 4.34 12.78
C GLU A 142 -16.16 3.34 13.02
N LEU A 143 -16.68 3.26 14.25
CA LEU A 143 -17.77 2.35 14.62
C LEU A 143 -19.05 2.65 13.84
N THR A 144 -19.35 3.93 13.64
CA THR A 144 -20.54 4.39 12.89
C THR A 144 -20.40 4.09 11.39
N ILE A 145 -19.18 4.15 10.84
CA ILE A 145 -18.88 3.95 9.41
C ILE A 145 -18.62 2.47 9.07
N ALA A 146 -18.27 1.64 10.05
CA ALA A 146 -18.01 0.21 9.90
C ALA A 146 -19.09 -0.57 9.11
N PRO A 147 -20.42 -0.38 9.33
CA PRO A 147 -21.43 -1.11 8.56
C PRO A 147 -21.51 -0.70 7.09
N VAL A 148 -21.06 0.51 6.74
CA VAL A 148 -21.08 1.03 5.37
C VAL A 148 -19.82 0.62 4.60
N THR A 149 -18.69 0.46 5.29
CA THR A 149 -17.39 0.16 4.66
C THR A 149 -16.83 -1.17 5.18
N PRO A 150 -16.98 -2.27 4.43
CA PRO A 150 -16.61 -3.62 4.88
C PRO A 150 -15.09 -3.87 4.95
N SER A 151 -14.25 -2.99 4.38
CA SER A 151 -12.80 -3.16 4.32
C SER A 151 -12.06 -2.25 5.32
N ASN A 152 -11.22 -2.85 6.16
CA ASN A 152 -10.41 -2.14 7.17
C ASN A 152 -9.42 -1.14 6.52
N THR A 153 -8.82 -1.49 5.37
CA THR A 153 -7.89 -0.62 4.65
C THR A 153 -8.60 0.60 4.06
N ALA A 154 -9.84 0.43 3.58
CA ALA A 154 -10.62 1.52 3.00
C ALA A 154 -11.05 2.56 4.07
N ARG A 155 -11.32 2.12 5.30
CA ARG A 155 -11.63 3.01 6.42
C ARG A 155 -10.41 3.77 6.93
N GLY A 156 -9.34 3.04 7.27
CA GLY A 156 -8.11 3.63 7.80
C GLY A 156 -7.38 4.54 6.80
N GLY A 157 -7.16 4.05 5.58
CA GLY A 157 -6.38 4.78 4.56
C GLY A 157 -7.18 5.81 3.77
N GLY A 158 -8.48 5.59 3.59
CA GLY A 158 -9.35 6.49 2.81
C GLY A 158 -10.03 7.55 3.66
N ILE A 159 -10.79 7.13 4.67
CA ILE A 159 -11.68 8.03 5.43
C ILE A 159 -10.93 8.70 6.58
N MET A 160 -10.17 7.94 7.36
CA MET A 160 -9.53 8.45 8.59
C MET A 160 -8.24 9.22 8.35
N HIS A 161 -7.41 8.81 7.39
CA HIS A 161 -6.17 9.49 7.04
C HIS A 161 -6.32 11.02 6.81
N PRO A 162 -7.28 11.51 5.99
CA PRO A 162 -7.46 12.95 5.80
C PRO A 162 -8.02 13.67 7.03
N ILE A 163 -8.77 12.99 7.90
CA ILE A 163 -9.30 13.57 9.15
C ILE A 163 -8.16 13.76 10.15
N MET A 164 -7.32 12.75 10.33
CA MET A 164 -6.13 12.85 11.18
C MET A 164 -5.18 13.94 10.70
N SER A 165 -4.92 14.00 9.39
CA SER A 165 -4.00 14.98 8.78
C SER A 165 -4.45 16.44 8.94
N ARG A 166 -5.74 16.68 9.21
CA ARG A 166 -6.34 18.01 9.40
C ARG A 166 -6.63 18.35 10.86
N SER A 167 -6.39 17.43 11.79
CA SER A 167 -6.63 17.64 13.21
C SER A 167 -5.57 18.56 13.84
N PRO A 168 -5.90 19.38 14.86
CA PRO A 168 -4.92 20.20 15.59
C PRO A 168 -3.74 19.40 16.14
N ILE A 169 -3.94 18.10 16.45
CA ILE A 169 -2.85 17.21 16.88
C ILE A 169 -1.78 17.05 15.79
N ALA A 170 -2.18 16.97 14.51
CA ALA A 170 -1.23 16.88 13.40
C ALA A 170 -0.36 18.14 13.25
N SER A 171 -0.85 19.30 13.73
CA SER A 171 -0.07 20.54 13.74
C SER A 171 0.94 20.64 14.88
N VAL A 172 0.79 19.80 15.92
CA VAL A 172 1.74 19.69 17.05
C VAL A 172 2.89 18.74 16.72
N GLN A 173 2.68 17.75 15.84
CA GLN A 173 3.78 16.96 15.30
C GLN A 173 4.60 17.83 14.34
N PRO A 174 5.92 18.02 14.57
CA PRO A 174 6.77 18.59 13.54
C PRO A 174 6.65 17.73 12.27
N PRO A 175 6.69 18.32 11.06
CA PRO A 175 6.74 17.53 9.84
C PRO A 175 7.87 16.52 10.02
N ARG A 176 7.60 15.24 9.73
CA ARG A 176 8.58 14.17 9.89
C ARG A 176 9.76 14.49 8.99
N THR A 177 10.72 15.23 9.54
CA THR A 177 11.93 15.63 8.85
C THR A 177 12.67 14.35 8.54
N GLY A 178 12.87 14.12 7.25
CA GLY A 178 13.78 13.09 6.79
C GLY A 178 15.13 13.27 7.47
N ILE A 179 15.76 12.13 7.75
CA ILE A 179 17.19 11.95 7.99
C ILE A 179 17.99 13.11 7.35
N PRO A 180 18.91 13.77 8.07
CA PRO A 180 19.67 14.89 7.52
C PRO A 180 20.38 14.44 6.24
N ALA A 181 19.99 15.05 5.13
CA ALA A 181 20.54 14.85 3.80
C ALA A 181 21.99 15.38 3.77
N ARG A 182 22.95 14.56 4.21
CA ARG A 182 24.38 14.71 3.89
C ARG A 182 24.88 13.63 2.94
N SER A 183 23.98 12.99 2.20
CA SER A 183 24.31 12.12 1.07
C SER A 183 23.07 11.88 0.20
N ALA A 184 22.48 12.95 -0.33
CA ALA A 184 21.39 12.87 -1.30
C ALA A 184 21.50 14.01 -2.31
N SER A 185 22.60 14.01 -3.08
CA SER A 185 22.56 14.66 -4.39
C SER A 185 21.57 13.88 -5.25
N THR A 186 20.76 14.61 -6.01
CA THR A 186 19.87 14.10 -7.05
C THR A 186 18.49 13.62 -6.60
N TRP A 187 17.70 14.49 -5.95
CA TRP A 187 16.23 14.46 -6.10
C TRP A 187 15.66 15.87 -5.94
N HIS A 188 15.63 16.62 -7.04
CA HIS A 188 14.97 17.91 -7.14
C HIS A 188 13.48 17.67 -7.45
N TRP A 189 12.67 17.45 -6.41
CA TRP A 189 11.21 17.55 -6.53
C TRP A 189 10.79 18.90 -5.99
N SER A 190 10.43 19.77 -6.92
CA SER A 190 9.94 21.11 -6.72
C SER A 190 8.72 21.11 -5.80
N THR A 191 8.91 21.39 -4.51
CA THR A 191 7.84 21.83 -3.64
C THR A 191 7.66 23.33 -3.85
N THR A 192 6.58 23.67 -4.57
CA THR A 192 6.02 25.01 -4.65
C THR A 192 5.99 25.63 -3.26
N THR A 193 6.71 26.75 -3.14
CA THR A 193 6.81 27.65 -1.98
C THR A 193 5.43 27.93 -1.38
N ALA A 194 5.23 27.50 -0.13
CA ALA A 194 4.20 28.07 0.73
C ALA A 194 4.60 29.52 1.05
N THR A 195 3.92 30.49 0.45
CA THR A 195 4.05 31.91 0.78
C THR A 195 3.57 32.13 2.22
N PRO A 196 4.37 32.73 3.13
CA PRO A 196 3.89 33.07 4.46
C PRO A 196 2.92 34.26 4.35
N LEU A 197 1.70 34.09 4.89
CA LEU A 197 0.77 35.21 5.09
C LEU A 197 1.39 36.23 6.07
N PRO A 198 1.27 37.54 5.79
CA PRO A 198 1.79 38.57 6.67
C PRO A 198 0.99 38.60 7.98
N ARG A 199 1.70 38.49 9.11
CA ARG A 199 1.15 38.80 10.43
C ARG A 199 0.80 40.29 10.47
N ARG A 200 -0.49 40.61 10.52
CA ARG A 200 -0.95 41.91 11.05
C ARG A 200 -0.83 41.85 12.56
N CYS A 201 0.00 42.71 13.13
CA CYS A 201 -0.07 43.12 14.53
C CYS A 201 0.11 44.65 14.55
N SER A 202 -0.84 45.30 15.22
CA SER A 202 -0.96 46.74 15.56
C SER A 202 -0.81 47.75 14.44
#